data_AF-A0A2N2Q510-F1
#
_entry.id   AF-A0A2N2Q510-F1
#
_cell.length_a   1.000
_cell.length_b   1.000
_cell.length_c   1.000
_cell.angle_alpha   90.00
_cell.angle_beta   90.00
_cell.angle_gamma   90.00
#
_symmetry.space_group_name_H-M   'P 1'
#
loop_
_entity.id
_entity.type
_entity.pdbx_description
1 polymer ?
#
loop_
_entity_poly.entity_id
_entity_poly.type
_entity_poly.pdbx_seq_one_letter_code
_entity_poly.pdbx_strand_id
1 'polypeptide(L)'
;MKITGRSSSITNAFINSIIPVVPPSAEEVRQALSILGMTPETFQCAYCGSVASEWDHLRPLVKNKKPTGYISEIHNLVPSCGKCNQSKGNKEWKTWMLSNAKLSPTTRGIKDIQERVKRLESYENFKAPTKMDFAAIIGENVWEQHQNNLERVQVLMRESQELAAKINAGVASAYKLL
;
A
#
# COMPACT_ATOMS: atom_id res chain seq x y z
N MET A 1 -15.28 -13.60 13.95
CA MET A 1 -14.13 -13.37 13.04
C MET A 1 -14.33 -14.24 11.79
N LYS A 2 -14.00 -13.75 10.58
CA LYS A 2 -14.10 -14.52 9.33
C LYS A 2 -12.71 -14.81 8.76
N ILE A 3 -12.44 -16.05 8.36
CA ILE A 3 -11.19 -16.46 7.68
C ILE A 3 -11.03 -15.67 6.39
N THR A 4 -12.09 -15.58 5.59
CA THR A 4 -12.12 -14.81 4.33
C THR A 4 -11.95 -13.31 4.54
N GLY A 5 -12.12 -12.79 5.77
CA GLY A 5 -11.81 -11.40 6.11
C GLY A 5 -10.32 -11.04 5.98
N ARG A 6 -9.43 -12.04 5.85
CA ARG A 6 -7.99 -11.85 5.61
C ARG A 6 -7.59 -12.00 4.13
N SER A 7 -8.54 -12.23 3.22
CA SER A 7 -8.28 -12.44 1.78
C SER A 7 -7.42 -11.33 1.16
N SER A 8 -7.71 -10.06 1.47
CA SER A 8 -6.94 -8.92 0.99
C SER A 8 -5.53 -8.88 1.56
N SER A 9 -5.34 -9.22 2.84
CA SER A 9 -4.01 -9.28 3.47
C SER A 9 -3.14 -10.38 2.85
N ILE A 10 -3.72 -11.55 2.58
CA ILE A 10 -3.02 -12.65 1.90
C ILE A 10 -2.65 -12.25 0.47
N THR A 11 -3.60 -11.67 -0.28
CA THR A 11 -3.32 -11.13 -1.63
C THR A 11 -2.18 -10.13 -1.60
N ASN A 12 -2.20 -9.21 -0.63
CA ASN A 12 -1.14 -8.22 -0.47
C ASN A 12 0.23 -8.88 -0.17
N ALA A 13 0.26 -9.92 0.66
CA ALA A 13 1.50 -10.65 0.96
C ALA A 13 2.10 -11.32 -0.29
N PHE A 14 1.28 -12.02 -1.09
CA PHE A 14 1.73 -12.63 -2.34
C PHE A 14 2.33 -11.62 -3.31
N ILE A 15 1.69 -10.46 -3.45
CA ILE A 15 2.15 -9.44 -4.41
C ILE A 15 3.39 -8.73 -3.88
N ASN A 16 3.42 -8.33 -2.62
CA ASN A 16 4.60 -7.64 -2.06
C ASN A 16 5.82 -8.56 -1.95
N SER A 17 5.64 -9.88 -1.84
CA SER A 17 6.76 -10.83 -1.77
C SER A 17 7.63 -10.87 -3.03
N ILE A 18 7.11 -10.42 -4.17
CA ILE A 18 7.82 -10.40 -5.46
C ILE A 18 8.28 -9.00 -5.85
N ILE A 19 8.02 -7.98 -5.04
CA ILE A 19 8.38 -6.59 -5.35
C ILE A 19 9.76 -6.29 -4.75
N PRO A 20 10.78 -5.97 -5.57
CA PRO A 20 12.08 -5.56 -5.09
C PRO A 20 11.99 -4.34 -4.17
N VAL A 21 12.82 -4.36 -3.13
CA VAL A 21 13.08 -3.21 -2.28
C VAL A 21 14.51 -2.75 -2.55
N VAL A 22 14.65 -1.53 -3.05
CA VAL A 22 15.94 -0.87 -3.29
C VAL A 22 16.13 0.17 -2.19
N PRO A 23 17.01 -0.08 -1.20
CA PRO A 23 17.27 0.89 -0.14
C PRO A 23 17.93 2.15 -0.72
N PRO A 24 17.50 3.36 -0.33
CA PRO A 24 18.16 4.57 -0.74
C PRO A 24 19.53 4.74 -0.07
N SER A 25 20.41 5.43 -0.77
CA SER A 25 21.57 6.09 -0.16
C SER A 25 21.14 7.30 0.69
N ALA A 26 22.01 7.72 1.62
CA ALA A 26 21.76 8.90 2.43
C ALA A 26 21.63 10.18 1.58
N GLU A 27 22.29 10.24 0.42
CA GLU A 27 22.20 11.38 -0.50
C GLU A 27 20.85 11.43 -1.21
N GLU A 28 20.34 10.30 -1.68
CA GLU A 28 18.99 10.23 -2.27
C GLU A 28 17.91 10.62 -1.27
N VAL A 29 18.05 10.22 0.00
CA VAL A 29 17.13 10.66 1.07
C VAL A 29 17.21 12.17 1.25
N ARG A 30 18.42 12.75 1.35
CA ARG A 30 18.59 14.21 1.49
C ARG A 30 17.97 14.97 0.31
N GLN A 31 18.22 14.52 -0.91
CA GLN A 31 17.66 15.14 -2.11
C GLN A 31 16.13 15.05 -2.14
N ALA A 32 15.57 13.87 -1.81
CA ALA A 32 14.12 13.69 -1.71
C ALA A 32 13.49 14.63 -0.67
N LEU A 33 14.06 14.69 0.54
CA LEU A 33 13.57 15.58 1.59
C LEU A 33 13.68 17.04 1.18
N SER A 34 14.77 17.45 0.54
CA SER A 34 14.96 18.83 0.06
C SER A 34 13.86 19.23 -0.93
N ILE A 35 13.50 18.37 -1.89
CA ILE A 35 12.42 18.64 -2.86
C ILE A 35 11.06 18.74 -2.14
N LEU A 36 10.84 17.91 -1.12
CA LEU A 36 9.66 17.93 -0.27
C LEU A 36 9.65 19.09 0.74
N GLY A 37 10.66 19.96 0.72
CA GLY A 37 10.81 21.11 1.62
C GLY A 37 11.00 20.69 3.07
N MET A 38 11.81 19.66 3.31
CA MET A 38 12.14 19.08 4.61
C MET A 38 13.65 18.92 4.78
N THR A 39 14.08 18.74 6.02
CA THR A 39 15.43 18.29 6.40
C THR A 39 15.33 17.00 7.22
N PRO A 40 16.44 16.29 7.49
CA PRO A 40 16.41 15.13 8.39
C PRO A 40 15.84 15.44 9.79
N GLU A 41 16.03 16.66 10.28
CA GLU A 41 15.57 17.13 11.60
C GLU A 41 14.11 17.60 11.59
N THR A 42 13.59 17.98 10.42
CA THR A 42 12.24 18.52 10.24
C THR A 42 11.33 17.59 9.43
N PHE A 43 11.73 16.31 9.33
CA PHE A 43 11.00 15.31 8.55
C PHE A 43 9.57 15.11 9.11
N GLN A 44 8.59 15.13 8.21
CA GLN A 44 7.18 15.08 8.57
C GLN A 44 6.39 14.42 7.44
N CYS A 45 5.14 14.06 7.71
CA CYS A 45 4.24 13.52 6.71
C CYS A 45 4.08 14.53 5.56
N ALA A 46 4.47 14.14 4.35
CA ALA A 46 4.38 14.97 3.15
C ALA A 46 2.95 15.47 2.91
N TYR A 47 1.96 14.66 3.29
CA TYR A 47 0.55 14.94 3.06
C TYR A 47 -0.09 15.90 4.07
N CYS A 48 0.25 15.81 5.36
CA CYS A 48 -0.49 16.54 6.41
C CYS A 48 0.38 17.21 7.48
N GLY A 49 1.69 17.09 7.41
CA GLY A 49 2.63 17.72 8.36
C GLY A 49 2.68 17.09 9.76
N SER A 50 1.90 16.05 10.04
CA SER A 50 2.08 15.27 11.27
C SER A 50 3.40 14.51 11.26
N VAL A 51 3.87 14.03 12.42
CA VAL A 51 5.05 13.16 12.51
C VAL A 51 4.93 11.99 11.53
N ALA A 52 5.95 11.80 10.70
CA ALA A 52 6.02 10.66 9.80
C ALA A 52 6.44 9.42 10.60
N SER A 53 5.77 8.30 10.33
CA SER A 53 6.00 7.01 10.98
C SER A 53 6.42 5.93 9.98
N GLU A 54 6.30 6.21 8.68
CA GLU A 54 6.52 5.28 7.59
C GLU A 54 6.78 6.02 6.28
N TRP A 55 7.05 5.27 5.22
CA TRP A 55 7.17 5.78 3.86
C TRP A 55 6.01 5.22 3.02
N ASP A 56 5.23 6.11 2.40
CA ASP A 56 4.11 5.73 1.52
C ASP A 56 4.55 5.71 0.06
N HIS A 57 4.02 4.75 -0.70
CA HIS A 57 4.25 4.66 -2.13
C HIS A 57 3.34 5.63 -2.88
N LEU A 58 3.89 6.69 -3.51
CA LEU A 58 3.11 7.67 -4.27
C LEU A 58 2.27 7.01 -5.37
N ARG A 59 2.90 6.11 -6.13
CA ARG A 59 2.24 5.24 -7.10
C ARG A 59 2.02 3.88 -6.45
N PRO A 60 0.79 3.34 -6.47
CA PRO A 60 0.48 2.10 -5.77
C PRO A 60 1.29 0.93 -6.33
N LEU A 61 1.81 0.07 -5.45
CA LEU A 61 2.44 -1.19 -5.84
C LEU A 61 1.41 -2.25 -6.28
N VAL A 62 0.18 -2.16 -5.74
CA VAL A 62 -0.90 -3.13 -5.98
C VAL A 62 -2.14 -2.43 -6.50
N LYS A 63 -2.68 -2.91 -7.63
CA LYS A 63 -3.95 -2.46 -8.20
C LYS A 63 -4.71 -3.64 -8.80
N ASN A 64 -6.02 -3.72 -8.57
CA ASN A 64 -6.85 -4.83 -9.06
C ASN A 64 -6.29 -6.23 -8.72
N LYS A 65 -5.74 -6.38 -7.51
CA LYS A 65 -5.10 -7.62 -7.02
C LYS A 65 -3.91 -8.10 -7.86
N LYS A 66 -3.23 -7.19 -8.58
CA LYS A 66 -2.02 -7.45 -9.36
C LYS A 66 -0.94 -6.40 -9.03
N PRO A 67 0.35 -6.72 -9.18
CA PRO A 67 1.39 -5.69 -9.11
C PRO A 67 1.26 -4.73 -10.29
N THR A 68 1.64 -3.47 -10.08
CA THR A 68 1.54 -2.41 -11.09
C THR A 68 2.78 -2.29 -11.97
N GLY A 69 3.85 -3.02 -11.65
CA GLY A 69 5.17 -2.88 -12.27
C GLY A 69 6.13 -2.03 -11.45
N TYR A 70 5.62 -1.15 -10.58
CA TYR A 70 6.49 -0.31 -9.74
C TYR A 70 7.16 -1.14 -8.64
N ILE A 71 8.38 -0.74 -8.29
CA ILE A 71 9.15 -1.32 -7.18
C ILE A 71 9.17 -0.38 -5.97
N SER A 72 9.65 -0.88 -4.83
CA SER A 72 9.84 -0.08 -3.64
C SER A 72 11.23 0.55 -3.67
N GLU A 73 11.30 1.80 -4.10
CA GLU A 73 12.52 2.60 -4.19
C GLU A 73 12.22 4.05 -3.82
N ILE A 74 13.26 4.82 -3.53
CA ILE A 74 13.10 6.20 -3.06
C ILE A 74 12.23 7.04 -3.98
N HIS A 75 12.39 6.98 -5.30
CA HIS A 75 11.61 7.79 -6.26
C HIS A 75 10.09 7.53 -6.25
N ASN A 76 9.64 6.47 -5.57
CA ASN A 76 8.22 6.21 -5.35
C ASN A 76 7.81 6.38 -3.88
N LEU A 77 8.70 6.79 -2.99
CA LEU A 77 8.48 6.84 -1.54
C LEU A 77 8.48 8.27 -1.02
N VAL A 78 7.47 8.60 -0.21
CA VAL A 78 7.44 9.87 0.54
C VAL A 78 7.19 9.61 2.02
N PRO A 79 7.76 10.43 2.93
CA PRO A 79 7.46 10.31 4.35
C PRO A 79 5.96 10.51 4.60
N SER A 80 5.35 9.63 5.38
CA SER A 80 3.93 9.69 5.69
C SER A 80 3.63 9.24 7.12
N CYS A 81 2.43 9.58 7.60
CA CYS A 81 1.91 9.04 8.86
C CYS A 81 0.91 7.91 8.58
N GLY A 82 0.76 6.99 9.54
CA GLY A 82 -0.19 5.86 9.53
C GLY A 82 -1.56 6.19 8.94
N LYS A 83 -2.15 7.29 9.40
CA LYS A 83 -3.49 7.72 9.02
C LYS A 83 -3.57 8.12 7.54
N CYS A 84 -2.55 8.81 7.02
CA CYS A 84 -2.53 9.25 5.64
C CYS A 84 -2.25 8.08 4.69
N ASN A 85 -1.23 7.25 4.99
CA ASN A 85 -0.92 6.06 4.20
C ASN A 85 -2.16 5.15 4.06
N GLN A 86 -2.77 4.79 5.20
CA GLN A 86 -3.95 3.92 5.21
C GLN A 86 -5.15 4.54 4.49
N SER A 87 -5.39 5.84 4.67
CA SER A 87 -6.50 6.55 4.03
C SER A 87 -6.34 6.65 2.50
N LYS A 88 -5.12 6.93 2.03
CA LYS A 88 -4.78 6.94 0.61
C LYS A 88 -4.96 5.55 0.03
N GLY A 89 -4.30 4.56 0.63
CA GLY A 89 -4.25 3.19 0.12
C GLY A 89 -3.70 3.18 -1.31
N ASN A 90 -4.42 2.55 -2.23
CA ASN A 90 -4.00 2.44 -3.64
C ASN A 90 -4.52 3.56 -4.56
N LYS A 91 -5.06 4.65 -4.00
CA LYS A 91 -5.54 5.79 -4.79
C LYS A 91 -4.37 6.62 -5.30
N GLU A 92 -4.60 7.28 -6.43
CA GLU A 92 -3.71 8.35 -6.92
C GLU A 92 -3.64 9.46 -5.85
N TRP A 93 -2.42 9.89 -5.52
CA TRP A 93 -2.14 10.68 -4.33
C TRP A 93 -2.83 12.05 -4.38
N LYS A 94 -2.81 12.74 -5.52
CA LYS A 94 -3.35 14.11 -5.66
C LYS A 94 -4.87 14.09 -5.60
N THR A 95 -5.49 13.19 -6.34
CA THR A 95 -6.94 12.95 -6.33
C THR A 95 -7.41 12.61 -4.93
N TRP A 96 -6.70 11.73 -4.21
CA TRP A 96 -7.03 11.42 -2.82
C TRP A 96 -6.84 12.62 -1.90
N MET A 97 -5.71 13.32 -2.01
CA MET A 97 -5.39 14.45 -1.13
C MET A 97 -6.47 15.53 -1.18
N LEU A 98 -6.94 15.82 -2.40
CA LEU A 98 -7.92 16.86 -2.70
C LEU A 98 -9.38 16.41 -2.55
N SER A 99 -9.62 15.11 -2.31
CA SER A 99 -10.96 14.55 -2.17
C SER A 99 -11.61 14.87 -0.81
N ASN A 100 -12.89 14.52 -0.69
CA ASN A 100 -13.68 14.56 0.55
C ASN A 100 -13.56 13.27 1.40
N ALA A 101 -12.58 12.40 1.14
CA ALA A 101 -12.39 11.18 1.94
C ALA A 101 -12.14 11.55 3.42
N LYS A 102 -12.76 10.83 4.36
CA LYS A 102 -12.78 11.14 5.81
C LYS A 102 -11.43 11.57 6.41
N LEU A 103 -10.32 10.99 5.94
CA LEU A 103 -8.98 11.24 6.44
C LEU A 103 -8.04 11.89 5.40
N SER A 104 -8.57 12.43 4.29
CA SER A 104 -7.79 13.22 3.33
C SER A 104 -7.29 14.52 4.00
N PRO A 105 -6.16 15.08 3.55
CA PRO A 105 -5.73 16.42 3.95
C PRO A 105 -6.80 17.51 3.77
N THR A 106 -7.54 17.51 2.66
CA THR A 106 -8.63 18.48 2.46
C THR A 106 -9.70 18.38 3.54
N THR A 107 -10.24 17.19 3.80
CA THR A 107 -11.28 16.98 4.82
C THR A 107 -10.77 17.29 6.23
N ARG A 108 -9.46 17.13 6.48
CA ARG A 108 -8.82 17.45 7.75
C ARG A 108 -8.44 18.93 7.91
N GLY A 109 -8.68 19.78 6.91
CA GLY A 109 -8.42 21.21 6.99
C GLY A 109 -6.94 21.58 7.02
N ILE A 110 -6.09 20.82 6.32
CA ILE A 110 -4.66 21.12 6.22
C ILE A 110 -4.47 22.43 5.45
N LYS A 111 -4.02 23.49 6.14
CA LYS A 111 -3.98 24.86 5.61
C LYS A 111 -3.00 25.05 4.44
N ASP A 112 -1.87 24.36 4.48
CA ASP A 112 -0.78 24.44 3.51
C ASP A 112 -0.89 23.37 2.40
N ILE A 113 -2.08 22.80 2.17
CA ILE A 113 -2.28 21.70 1.22
C ILE A 113 -1.79 22.01 -0.20
N GLN A 114 -2.00 23.23 -0.70
CA GLN A 114 -1.59 23.62 -2.05
C GLN A 114 -0.06 23.63 -2.20
N GLU A 115 0.65 24.11 -1.17
CA GLU A 115 2.11 24.08 -1.15
C GLU A 115 2.64 22.64 -1.08
N ARG A 116 1.98 21.77 -0.30
CA ARG A 116 2.32 20.34 -0.24
C ARG A 116 2.10 19.63 -1.59
N VAL A 117 0.99 19.93 -2.27
CA VAL A 117 0.72 19.41 -3.62
C VAL A 117 1.82 19.84 -4.57
N LYS A 118 2.21 21.11 -4.58
CA LYS A 118 3.28 21.63 -5.44
C LYS A 118 4.62 20.91 -5.21
N ARG A 119 4.97 20.64 -3.95
CA ARG A 119 6.18 19.90 -3.59
C ARG A 119 6.12 18.43 -4.04
N LEU A 120 4.96 17.80 -3.86
CA LEU A 120 4.73 16.43 -4.32
C LEU A 120 4.76 16.32 -5.85
N GLU A 121 4.22 17.30 -6.58
CA GLU A 121 4.35 17.37 -8.04
C GLU A 121 5.81 17.57 -8.47
N SER A 122 6.54 18.45 -7.78
CA SER A 122 7.97 18.67 -8.03
C SER A 122 8.77 17.37 -7.80
N TYR A 123 8.44 16.64 -6.74
CA TYR A 123 9.02 15.35 -6.42
C TYR A 123 8.66 14.28 -7.47
N GLU A 124 7.39 14.22 -7.87
CA GLU A 124 6.90 13.27 -8.86
C GLU A 124 7.56 13.47 -10.25
N ASN A 125 7.85 14.72 -10.60
CA ASN A 125 8.50 15.13 -11.84
C ASN A 125 10.03 15.06 -11.78
N PHE A 126 10.63 15.11 -10.59
CA PHE A 126 12.08 15.09 -10.42
C PHE A 126 12.70 13.82 -11.00
N LYS A 127 12.10 12.66 -10.71
CA LYS A 127 12.53 11.38 -11.28
C LYS A 127 11.39 10.37 -11.25
N ALA A 128 11.13 9.77 -12.42
CA ALA A 128 10.17 8.68 -12.53
C ALA A 128 10.72 7.42 -11.84
N PRO A 129 9.88 6.67 -11.09
CA PRO A 129 10.33 5.44 -10.47
C PRO A 129 10.46 4.31 -11.48
N THR A 130 11.31 3.35 -11.14
CA THR A 130 11.52 2.13 -11.92
C THR A 130 10.20 1.36 -12.08
N LYS A 131 9.91 0.95 -13.32
CA LYS A 131 8.79 0.10 -13.66
C LYS A 131 9.30 -1.13 -14.42
N MET A 132 8.92 -2.31 -13.94
CA MET A 132 9.40 -3.59 -14.43
C MET A 132 8.24 -4.43 -14.94
N ASP A 133 8.48 -5.18 -16.01
CA ASP A 133 7.60 -6.25 -16.45
C ASP A 133 8.04 -7.55 -15.77
N PHE A 134 7.44 -7.83 -14.61
CA PHE A 134 7.76 -9.02 -13.82
C PHE A 134 7.60 -10.31 -14.62
N ALA A 135 6.52 -10.45 -15.41
CA ALA A 135 6.24 -11.65 -16.17
C ALA A 135 7.30 -11.88 -17.26
N ALA A 136 7.70 -10.82 -17.97
CA ALA A 136 8.76 -10.90 -18.96
C ALA A 136 10.13 -11.25 -18.35
N ILE A 137 10.41 -10.82 -17.12
CA ILE A 137 11.70 -11.05 -16.45
C ILE A 137 11.85 -12.49 -15.95
N ILE A 138 10.83 -13.05 -15.28
CA ILE A 138 10.92 -14.40 -14.70
C ILE A 138 10.32 -15.50 -15.59
N GLY A 139 9.68 -15.12 -16.70
CA GLY A 139 9.01 -16.03 -17.64
C GLY A 139 7.58 -16.39 -17.25
N GLU A 140 6.74 -16.63 -18.25
CA GLU A 140 5.29 -16.84 -18.07
C GLU A 140 4.95 -18.02 -17.15
N ASN A 141 5.73 -19.11 -17.19
CA ASN A 141 5.46 -20.29 -16.37
C ASN A 141 5.59 -19.99 -14.86
N VAL A 142 6.70 -19.37 -14.44
CA VAL A 142 6.90 -18.99 -13.03
C VAL A 142 5.88 -17.93 -12.60
N TRP A 143 5.57 -16.99 -13.49
CA TRP A 143 4.54 -15.97 -13.27
C TRP A 143 3.16 -16.56 -13.01
N GLU A 144 2.73 -17.48 -13.87
CA GLU A 144 1.45 -18.16 -13.79
C GLU A 144 1.40 -19.07 -12.55
N GLN A 145 2.47 -19.80 -12.26
CA GLN A 145 2.56 -20.63 -11.06
C GLN A 145 2.34 -19.82 -9.78
N HIS A 146 2.92 -18.62 -9.68
CA HIS A 146 2.72 -17.74 -8.50
C HIS A 146 1.27 -17.26 -8.38
N GLN A 147 0.64 -16.89 -9.49
CA GLN A 147 -0.78 -16.51 -9.50
C GLN A 147 -1.69 -17.68 -9.10
N ASN A 148 -1.44 -18.88 -9.65
CA ASN A 148 -2.17 -20.10 -9.32
C ASN A 148 -2.03 -20.46 -7.84
N ASN A 149 -0.86 -20.25 -7.24
CA ASN A 149 -0.66 -20.47 -5.81
C ASN A 149 -1.55 -19.54 -4.97
N LEU A 150 -1.63 -18.25 -5.32
CA LEU A 150 -2.54 -17.31 -4.64
C LEU A 150 -3.99 -17.75 -4.77
N GLU A 151 -4.43 -18.13 -5.97
CA GLU A 151 -5.81 -18.58 -6.21
C GLU A 151 -6.17 -19.81 -5.38
N ARG A 152 -5.28 -20.81 -5.32
CA ARG A 152 -5.47 -22.02 -4.50
C ARG A 152 -5.59 -21.69 -3.01
N VAL A 153 -4.77 -20.78 -2.50
CA VAL A 153 -4.90 -20.31 -1.11
C VAL A 153 -6.25 -19.62 -0.89
N GLN A 154 -6.70 -18.79 -1.83
CA GLN A 154 -7.99 -18.12 -1.74
C GLN A 154 -9.18 -19.10 -1.76
N VAL A 155 -9.10 -20.17 -2.56
CA VAL A 155 -10.07 -21.27 -2.57
C VAL A 155 -10.12 -21.93 -1.19
N LEU A 156 -8.97 -22.36 -0.68
CA LEU A 156 -8.87 -23.04 0.61
C LEU A 156 -9.40 -22.18 1.77
N MET A 157 -9.19 -20.86 1.73
CA MET A 157 -9.75 -19.93 2.71
C MET A 157 -11.29 -19.92 2.69
N ARG A 158 -11.92 -20.05 1.52
CA ARG A 158 -13.38 -20.13 1.40
C ARG A 158 -13.91 -21.45 1.93
N GLU A 159 -13.31 -22.56 1.53
CA GLU A 159 -13.66 -23.90 2.03
C GLU A 159 -13.52 -23.97 3.56
N SER A 160 -12.42 -23.44 4.09
CA SER A 160 -12.19 -23.36 5.53
C SER A 160 -13.24 -22.51 6.24
N GLN A 161 -13.71 -21.42 5.61
CA GLN A 161 -14.75 -20.56 6.17
C GLN A 161 -16.10 -21.27 6.24
N GLU A 162 -16.46 -22.06 5.23
CA GLU A 162 -17.68 -22.86 5.22
C GLU A 162 -17.64 -23.94 6.30
N LEU A 163 -16.53 -24.66 6.41
CA LEU A 163 -16.35 -25.67 7.45
C LEU A 163 -16.40 -25.04 8.86
N ALA A 164 -15.71 -23.91 9.07
CA ALA A 164 -15.75 -23.18 10.33
C ALA A 164 -17.17 -22.74 10.71
N ALA A 165 -17.99 -22.34 9.74
CA ALA A 165 -19.40 -21.98 9.99
C ALA A 165 -20.23 -23.21 10.42
N LYS A 166 -20.05 -24.36 9.76
CA LYS A 166 -20.69 -25.63 10.14
C LYS A 166 -20.30 -26.05 11.56
N ILE A 167 -19.01 -26.00 11.89
CA ILE A 167 -18.49 -26.31 13.23
C ILE A 167 -19.10 -25.36 14.27
N ASN A 168 -19.08 -24.05 14.01
CA ASN A 168 -19.62 -23.05 14.94
C ASN A 168 -21.12 -23.27 15.21
N ALA A 169 -21.90 -23.57 14.17
CA ALA A 169 -23.33 -23.87 14.31
C ALA A 169 -23.56 -25.14 15.16
N GLY A 170 -22.79 -26.21 14.91
CA GLY A 170 -22.88 -27.45 15.68
C GLY A 170 -22.57 -27.23 17.17
N VAL A 171 -21.46 -26.54 17.48
CA VAL A 171 -21.07 -26.23 18.86
C VAL A 171 -22.09 -25.31 19.54
N ALA A 172 -22.58 -24.28 18.85
CA ALA A 172 -23.58 -23.37 19.40
C ALA A 172 -24.92 -24.07 19.70
N SER A 173 -25.34 -25.01 18.86
CA SER A 173 -26.54 -25.83 19.11
C SER A 173 -26.35 -26.75 20.31
N ALA A 174 -25.20 -27.43 20.42
CA ALA A 174 -24.89 -28.28 21.56
C ALA A 174 -24.86 -27.49 22.88
N TYR A 175 -24.30 -26.28 22.88
CA TYR A 175 -24.28 -25.40 24.04
C TYR A 175 -25.69 -24.97 24.50
N LYS A 176 -26.63 -24.75 23.59
CA LYS A 176 -28.02 -24.38 23.94
C LYS A 176 -28.82 -25.50 24.61
N LEU A 177 -28.35 -26.74 24.49
CA LEU A 177 -28.98 -27.91 25.09
C LEU A 177 -28.43 -28.23 26.49
N LEU A 178 -27.42 -27.50 26.96
CA LEU A 178 -26.92 -27.50 28.34
C LEU A 178 -27.79 -26.58 29.20
#